data_AF-A0A2V7DSB4-F1
#
_entry.id   AF-A0A2V7DSB4-F1
#
_cell.length_a   1.000
_cell.length_b   1.000
_cell.length_c   1.000
_cell.angle_alpha   90.00
_cell.angle_beta   90.00
_cell.angle_gamma   90.00
#
_symmetry.space_group_name_H-M   'P 1'
#
loop_
_entity.id
_entity.type
_entity.pdbx_description
1 polymer ?
#
loop_
_entity_poly.entity_id
_entity_poly.type
_entity_poly.pdbx_seq_one_letter_code
_entity_poly.pdbx_strand_id
1 'polypeptide(L)' 'MTDSLVVRRFLRQEYGGRRWRKLKGVARVRLEDGRILDAEVHWYEAHGIGRKDFKIARLFAETE' A
#
# COMPACT_ATOMS: atom_id res chain seq x y z
N MET A 1 2.04 6.31 10.95
CA MET A 1 2.46 5.13 10.17
C MET A 1 3.97 5.21 9.98
N THR A 2 4.68 4.91 11.06
CA THR A 2 6.12 5.05 11.28
C THR A 2 6.50 3.70 11.91
N ASP A 3 7.19 2.81 11.21
CA ASP A 3 8.61 2.91 10.94
C ASP A 3 8.98 2.42 9.52
N SER A 4 9.48 3.33 8.67
CA SER A 4 9.82 3.01 7.28
C SER A 4 11.11 2.19 7.13
N LEU A 5 11.96 2.15 8.15
CA LEU A 5 13.27 1.48 8.08
C LEU A 5 13.11 -0.02 8.30
N VAL A 6 12.31 -0.41 9.29
CA VAL A 6 11.99 -1.82 9.55
C VAL A 6 11.35 -2.46 8.32
N VAL A 7 10.33 -1.79 7.75
CA VAL A 7 9.64 -2.31 6.57
C VAL A 7 10.56 -2.39 5.35
N ARG A 8 11.43 -1.40 5.12
CA ARG A 8 12.41 -1.47 4.02
C ARG A 8 13.41 -2.60 4.19
N ARG A 9 13.85 -2.89 5.41
CA ARG A 9 14.77 -4.01 5.68
C ARG A 9 14.09 -5.34 5.37
N PHE A 10 12.86 -5.52 5.84
CA PHE A 10 12.04 -6.69 5.54
C PHE A 10 11.82 -6.86 4.04
N LEU A 11 11.37 -5.80 3.34
CA LEU A 11 11.13 -5.84 1.90
C LEU A 11 12.37 -6.20 1.08
N ARG A 12 13.56 -5.71 1.49
CA ARG A 12 14.83 -6.09 0.86
C ARG A 12 15.22 -7.53 1.14
N GLN A 13 14.90 -8.05 2.31
CA GLN A 13 15.20 -9.43 2.69
C GLN A 13 14.31 -10.41 1.93
N GLU A 14 13.00 -10.16 1.88
CA GLU A 14 12.02 -11.08 1.28
C GLU A 14 11.99 -11.02 -0.24
N TYR A 15 12.03 -9.81 -0.81
CA TYR A 15 11.81 -9.61 -2.24
C TYR A 15 13.05 -9.09 -2.97
N GLY A 16 14.14 -8.80 -2.26
CA GLY A 16 15.31 -8.15 -2.82
C GLY A 16 15.04 -6.69 -3.22
N GLY A 17 15.72 -6.24 -4.27
CA GLY A 17 15.62 -4.87 -4.73
C GLY A 17 16.33 -3.87 -3.82
N ARG A 18 16.44 -2.62 -4.28
CA ARG A 18 17.25 -1.60 -3.60
C ARG A 18 16.42 -0.40 -3.18
N ARG A 19 15.76 0.22 -4.15
CA ARG A 19 15.07 1.50 -4.02
C ARG A 19 13.58 1.32 -3.74
N TRP A 20 13.27 0.74 -2.59
CA TRP A 20 11.90 0.70 -2.07
C TRP A 20 11.42 2.10 -1.71
N ARG A 21 10.31 2.52 -2.32
CA ARG A 21 9.67 3.81 -2.07
C ARG A 21 8.32 3.54 -1.43
N LYS A 22 8.01 4.28 -0.37
CA LYS A 22 6.64 4.34 0.16
C LYS A 22 5.86 5.29 -0.75
N LEU A 23 4.74 4.81 -1.28
CA LEU A 23 3.86 5.54 -2.18
C LEU A 23 2.44 5.54 -1.62
N LYS A 24 1.63 6.45 -2.14
CA LYS A 24 0.21 6.59 -1.83
C LYS A 24 -0.56 6.91 -3.10
N GLY A 25 -1.84 6.55 -3.14
CA GLY A 25 -2.71 6.79 -4.27
C GLY A 25 -4.13 6.34 -3.98
N VAL A 26 -5.05 6.64 -4.90
CA VAL A 26 -6.44 6.20 -4.81
C VAL A 26 -6.57 4.84 -5.51
N ALA A 27 -7.24 3.91 -4.85
CA ALA A 27 -7.56 2.60 -5.41
C ALA A 27 -8.96 2.17 -4.98
N ARG A 28 -9.62 1.41 -5.85
CA ARG A 28 -10.89 0.75 -5.56
C ARG A 28 -10.64 -0.47 -4.68
N VAL A 29 -11.24 -0.51 -3.51
CA VAL A 29 -11.08 -1.58 -2.53
C VAL A 29 -12.39 -2.29 -2.30
N ARG A 30 -12.35 -3.62 -2.17
CA ARG A 30 -13.49 -4.42 -1.73
C ARG A 30 -13.36 -4.67 -0.23
N LEU A 31 -14.34 -4.22 0.54
CA LEU A 31 -14.43 -4.48 1.97
C LEU A 31 -14.94 -5.90 2.22
N GLU A 32 -14.76 -6.38 3.46
CA GLU A 32 -15.21 -7.73 3.86
C GLU A 32 -16.73 -7.90 3.75
N ASP A 33 -17.49 -6.82 3.93
CA ASP A 33 -18.94 -6.80 3.73
C ASP A 33 -19.38 -6.79 2.24
N GLY A 34 -18.42 -6.82 1.31
CA GLY A 34 -18.66 -6.85 -0.13
C GLY A 34 -18.83 -5.49 -0.79
N ARG A 35 -18.87 -4.38 -0.04
CA ARG A 35 -18.91 -3.03 -0.61
C ARG A 35 -17.61 -2.72 -1.34
N ILE A 36 -17.74 -1.97 -2.43
CA ILE A 36 -16.61 -1.52 -3.23
C ILE A 36 -16.56 0.01 -3.12
N LEU A 37 -15.48 0.54 -2.55
CA LEU A 37 -15.30 1.97 -2.34
C LEU A 37 -13.94 2.41 -2.85
N ASP A 38 -13.81 3.69 -3.20
CA ASP A 38 -12.50 4.29 -3.43
C ASP A 38 -11.82 4.57 -2.08
N ALA A 39 -10.52 4.35 -2.02
CA ALA A 39 -9.73 4.54 -0.81
C ALA A 39 -8.35 5.10 -1.12
N GLU A 40 -7.83 5.94 -0.22
CA GLU A 40 -6.40 6.22 -0.19
C GLU A 40 -5.67 4.99 0.34
N VAL A 41 -4.82 4.41 -0.51
CA VAL A 41 -4.01 3.24 -0.20
C VAL A 41 -2.55 3.64 -0.22
N HIS A 42 -1.81 3.19 0.79
CA HIS A 42 -0.36 3.32 0.86
C HIS A 42 0.28 1.96 0.53
N TRP A 43 1.40 1.95 -0.17
CA TRP A 43 2.14 0.73 -0.49
C TRP A 43 3.64 1.03 -0.59
N TYR A 44 4.44 -0.02 -0.76
CA TYR A 44 5.85 0.08 -1.11
C TYR A 44 6.10 -0.45 -2.51
N GLU A 45 6.95 0.23 -3.28
CA GLU A 45 7.27 -0.18 -4.64
C GLU A 45 8.77 -0.12 -4.92
N ALA A 46 9.26 -1.12 -5.63
CA ALA A 46 10.61 -1.15 -6.17
C ALA A 46 10.60 -1.53 -7.67
N HIS A 47 11.51 -0.91 -8.42
CA HIS A 47 11.67 -1.17 -9.84
C HIS A 47 11.98 -2.67 -10.10
N GLY A 48 11.26 -3.28 -11.03
CA GLY A 48 11.40 -4.71 -11.37
C GLY A 48 10.75 -5.69 -10.38
N ILE A 49 10.22 -5.21 -9.24
CA ILE A 49 9.50 -6.05 -8.26
C ILE A 49 8.01 -5.69 -8.23
N GLY A 50 7.67 -4.41 -8.35
CA GLY A 50 6.30 -3.93 -8.26
C GLY A 50 5.88 -3.57 -6.84
N ARG A 51 4.57 -3.56 -6.60
CA ARG A 51 3.92 -3.01 -5.40
C ARG A 51 3.71 -4.09 -4.33
N LYS A 52 3.98 -3.76 -3.07
CA LYS A 52 3.87 -4.63 -1.88
C LYS A 52 3.30 -3.87 -0.67
N ASP A 53 2.84 -4.61 0.33
CA ASP A 53 2.35 -4.12 1.62
C ASP A 53 1.31 -2.99 1.50
N PHE A 54 0.23 -3.27 0.77
CA PHE A 54 -0.89 -2.35 0.65
C PHE A 54 -1.58 -2.16 2.00
N LYS A 55 -1.84 -0.90 2.34
CA LYS A 55 -2.60 -0.52 3.53
C LYS A 55 -3.60 0.57 3.19
N ILE A 56 -4.86 0.33 3.54
CA ILE A 56 -5.90 1.36 3.48
C ILE A 56 -5.58 2.42 4.52
N ALA A 57 -5.33 3.65 4.07
CA ALA A 57 -5.07 4.80 4.92
C ALA A 57 -6.36 5.60 5.20
N ARG A 58 -7.27 5.66 4.22
CA ARG A 58 -8.57 6.35 4.33
C ARG A 58 -9.57 5.76 3.34
N LEU A 59 -10.80 5.52 3.77
CA LEU A 59 -11.92 5.21 2.89
C LEU A 59 -12.58 6.52 2.44
N PHE A 60 -12.93 6.62 1.16
CA PHE A 60 -13.83 7.65 0.67
C PHE A 60 -15.23 7.05 0.72
N ALA A 61 -16.08 7.56 1.62
CA ALA A 61 -17.48 7.18 1.60
C ALA A 61 -18.10 7.69 0.29
N GLU A 62 -18.95 6.88 -0.34
CA GLU A 62 -19.96 7.44 -1.23
C GLU A 62 -20.89 8.26 -0.34
N THR A 63 -20.75 9.58 -0.42
CA THR A 63 -21.72 10.49 0.17
C THR A 63 -22.95 10.45 -0.74
N GLU A 64 -23.97 9.70 -0.35
CA GLU A 64 -25.35 9.93 -0.79
C GLU A 64 -26.06 10.90 0.16
#